data_AF-A0A2S0KYM5-F1
#
_entry.id   AF-A0A2S0KYM5-F1
#
_cell.length_a   1.000
_cell.length_b   1.000
_cell.length_c   1.000
_cell.angle_alpha   90.00
_cell.angle_beta   90.00
_cell.angle_gamma   90.00
#
_symmetry.space_group_name_H-M   'P 1'
#
loop_
_entity.id
_entity.type
_entity.pdbx_description
1 polymer ?
#
loop_
_entity_poly.entity_id
_entity_poly.type
_entity_poly.pdbx_seq_one_letter_code
_entity_poly.pdbx_strand_id
1 'polypeptide(L)'
;MKRILLLLGLLLLCGCSTHQSEQRYPDVKVSRLLRVIDGDTFRCDIDEHSAIAGKNISIRLRGINTPELKSRNPEERKSANLEKQRLSDLLNNARVIELRNIDRDKYFRIDADVYIDGEPLLPKLNQQYLTGGK
;
A
#
# COMPACT_ATOMS: atom_id res chain seq x y z
N MET A 1 7.86 43.61 -41.31
CA MET A 1 8.66 42.43 -40.87
C MET A 1 8.57 42.13 -39.36
N LYS A 2 8.40 43.12 -38.46
CA LYS A 2 8.27 42.87 -37.00
C LYS A 2 6.93 42.27 -36.53
N ARG A 3 5.83 42.45 -37.29
CA ARG A 3 4.49 41.91 -36.95
C ARG A 3 4.32 40.42 -37.25
N ILE A 4 5.06 39.88 -38.22
CA ILE A 4 5.04 38.45 -38.58
C ILE A 4 5.82 37.63 -37.54
N LEU A 5 6.85 38.23 -36.93
CA LEU A 5 7.63 37.62 -35.85
C LEU A 5 6.85 37.47 -34.54
N LEU A 6 5.79 38.26 -34.33
CA LEU A 6 4.91 38.18 -33.16
C LEU A 6 3.87 37.04 -33.26
N LEU A 7 3.53 36.61 -34.48
CA LEU A 7 2.55 35.53 -34.71
C LEU A 7 3.18 34.13 -34.60
N LEU A 8 4.48 33.97 -34.87
CA LEU A 8 5.18 32.70 -34.64
C LEU A 8 5.45 32.41 -33.15
N GLY A 9 5.50 33.44 -32.29
CA GLY A 9 5.70 33.27 -30.85
C GLY A 9 4.47 32.72 -30.11
N LEU A 10 3.26 32.95 -30.65
CA LEU A 10 2.01 32.55 -29.99
C LEU A 10 1.64 31.07 -30.23
N LEU A 11 2.15 30.47 -31.32
CA LEU A 11 1.88 29.07 -31.66
C LEU A 11 2.69 28.07 -30.82
N LEU A 12 3.76 28.53 -30.14
CA LEU A 12 4.62 27.72 -29.26
C LEU A 12 4.10 27.58 -27.82
N LEU A 13 2.96 28.21 -27.50
CA LEU A 13 2.33 28.15 -26.17
C LEU A 13 1.14 27.16 -26.10
N CYS A 14 0.80 26.48 -27.18
CA CYS A 14 -0.04 25.28 -27.11
C CYS A 14 0.78 24.12 -26.54
N GLY A 15 1.02 24.18 -25.23
CA GLY A 15 1.62 23.08 -24.48
C GLY A 15 0.83 21.81 -24.75
N CYS A 16 1.50 20.80 -25.31
CA CYS A 16 1.01 19.44 -25.26
C CYS A 16 0.81 19.10 -23.79
N SER A 17 -0.44 19.05 -23.32
CA SER A 17 -0.76 18.37 -22.09
C SER A 17 -0.45 16.89 -22.30
N THR A 18 0.79 16.48 -22.01
CA THR A 18 1.09 15.06 -21.89
C THR A 18 0.26 14.56 -20.74
N HIS A 19 -0.83 13.86 -21.05
CA HIS A 19 -1.59 13.09 -20.07
C HIS A 19 -0.60 12.05 -19.51
N GLN A 20 0.06 12.39 -18.40
CA GLN A 20 0.76 11.38 -17.61
C GLN A 20 -0.35 10.50 -17.05
N SER A 21 -0.66 9.41 -17.76
CA SER A 21 -1.33 8.30 -17.11
C SER A 21 -0.47 7.94 -15.91
N GLU A 22 -1.00 8.10 -14.69
CA GLU A 22 -0.34 7.55 -13.51
C GLU A 22 -0.05 6.08 -13.82
N GLN A 23 1.23 5.75 -14.02
CA GLN A 23 1.67 4.38 -14.21
C GLN A 23 1.46 3.68 -12.87
N ARG A 24 0.26 3.14 -12.67
CA ARG A 24 -0.07 2.35 -11.49
C ARG A 24 0.48 0.96 -11.69
N TYR A 25 1.12 0.43 -10.65
CA TYR A 25 1.46 -0.99 -10.63
C TYR A 25 0.17 -1.81 -10.74
N PRO A 26 0.18 -2.93 -11.48
CA PRO A 26 -0.99 -3.78 -11.57
C PRO A 26 -1.31 -4.38 -10.20
N ASP A 27 -2.59 -4.66 -9.97
CA ASP A 27 -3.01 -5.44 -8.81
C ASP A 27 -2.36 -6.84 -8.86
N VAL A 28 -1.97 -7.36 -7.71
CA VAL A 28 -1.33 -8.68 -7.59
C VAL A 28 -1.95 -9.52 -6.49
N LYS A 29 -1.81 -10.83 -6.61
CA LYS A 29 -2.22 -11.77 -5.57
C LYS A 29 -1.02 -12.16 -4.73
N VAL A 30 -1.25 -12.30 -3.44
CA VAL A 30 -0.26 -12.92 -2.56
C VAL A 30 -0.23 -14.41 -2.84
N SER A 31 0.91 -14.95 -3.27
CA SER A 31 1.08 -16.38 -3.53
C SER A 31 1.24 -17.17 -2.23
N ARG A 32 1.88 -16.57 -1.22
CA ARG A 32 2.05 -17.19 0.10
C ARG A 32 2.14 -16.15 1.21
N LEU A 33 1.26 -16.21 2.20
CA LEU A 33 1.44 -15.49 3.45
C LEU A 33 2.55 -16.17 4.27
N LEU A 34 3.56 -15.40 4.70
CA LEU A 34 4.67 -15.93 5.50
C LEU A 34 4.48 -15.70 6.99
N ARG A 35 4.18 -14.45 7.37
CA ARG A 35 3.92 -14.07 8.77
C ARG A 35 3.35 -12.67 8.86
N VAL A 36 2.60 -12.42 9.94
CA VAL A 36 2.23 -11.06 10.36
C VAL A 36 3.31 -10.49 11.28
N ILE A 37 3.78 -9.28 10.97
CA ILE A 37 4.85 -8.61 11.71
C ILE A 37 4.26 -7.88 12.92
N ASP A 38 3.27 -7.02 12.69
CA ASP A 38 2.54 -6.19 13.65
C ASP A 38 1.09 -5.96 13.17
N GLY A 39 0.37 -4.98 13.73
CA GLY A 39 -1.05 -4.77 13.44
C GLY A 39 -1.36 -4.16 12.07
N ASP A 40 -0.35 -3.73 11.30
CA ASP A 40 -0.53 -3.11 9.99
C ASP A 40 0.51 -3.55 8.94
N THR A 41 1.38 -4.50 9.28
CA THR A 41 2.44 -4.98 8.41
C THR A 41 2.53 -6.50 8.43
N PHE A 42 2.61 -7.11 7.24
CA PHE A 42 2.85 -8.55 7.07
C PHE A 42 3.91 -8.83 6.01
N ARG A 43 4.38 -10.07 5.95
CA ARG A 43 5.30 -10.55 4.91
C ARG A 43 4.70 -11.68 4.11
N CYS A 44 4.98 -11.66 2.81
CA CYS A 44 4.46 -12.64 1.88
C CYS A 44 5.41 -12.89 0.71
N ASP A 45 5.03 -13.85 -0.13
CA ASP A 45 5.55 -14.01 -1.48
C ASP A 45 4.50 -13.53 -2.51
N ILE A 46 4.98 -12.97 -3.63
CA ILE A 46 4.22 -12.57 -4.81
C ILE A 46 4.97 -13.12 -6.01
N ASP A 47 4.38 -14.08 -6.73
CA ASP A 47 5.07 -14.83 -7.79
C ASP A 47 5.07 -14.09 -9.13
N GLU A 48 4.15 -13.14 -9.29
CA GLU A 48 4.02 -12.23 -10.42
C GLU A 48 5.15 -11.17 -10.45
N HIS A 49 5.89 -11.02 -9.35
CA HIS A 49 7.02 -10.11 -9.22
C HIS A 49 8.37 -10.83 -9.32
N SER A 50 9.44 -10.08 -9.63
CA SER A 50 10.81 -10.62 -9.56
C SER A 50 11.15 -11.07 -8.14
N ALA A 51 12.11 -11.99 -8.00
CA ALA A 51 12.50 -12.50 -6.68
C ALA A 51 12.88 -11.37 -5.68
N ILE A 52 13.49 -10.29 -6.19
CA ILE A 52 13.87 -9.11 -5.39
C ILE A 52 12.64 -8.35 -4.88
N ALA A 53 11.58 -8.25 -5.68
CA ALA A 53 10.38 -7.45 -5.37
C ALA A 53 9.20 -8.28 -4.84
N GLY A 54 9.28 -9.60 -4.95
CA GLY A 54 8.18 -10.52 -4.67
C GLY A 54 8.42 -11.50 -3.54
N LYS A 55 9.67 -11.94 -3.28
CA LYS A 55 9.93 -12.96 -2.24
C LYS A 55 10.20 -12.35 -0.88
N ASN A 56 9.52 -12.87 0.14
CA ASN A 56 9.58 -12.39 1.54
C ASN A 56 9.43 -10.86 1.65
N ILE A 57 8.63 -10.27 0.75
CA ILE A 57 8.40 -8.84 0.67
C ILE A 57 7.48 -8.41 1.81
N SER A 58 7.72 -7.22 2.35
CA SER A 58 6.88 -6.65 3.40
C SER A 58 5.79 -5.81 2.77
N ILE A 59 4.56 -6.04 3.20
CA ILE A 59 3.38 -5.26 2.84
C ILE A 59 2.98 -4.43 4.06
N ARG A 60 2.88 -3.12 3.89
CA ARG A 60 2.26 -2.21 4.85
C ARG A 60 0.86 -1.87 4.35
N LEU A 61 -0.10 -1.97 5.26
CA LEU A 61 -1.48 -1.61 4.99
C LEU A 61 -1.60 -0.10 4.89
N ARG A 62 -2.16 0.38 3.78
CA ARG A 62 -2.52 1.78 3.60
C ARG A 62 -3.65 2.17 4.55
N GLY A 63 -3.60 3.39 5.07
CA GLY A 63 -4.72 3.99 5.81
C GLY A 63 -4.82 3.61 7.30
N ILE A 64 -3.86 2.87 7.84
CA ILE A 64 -3.84 2.49 9.27
C ILE A 64 -2.44 2.63 9.88
N ASN A 65 -2.39 2.95 11.17
CA ASN A 65 -1.16 2.99 11.95
C ASN A 65 -1.39 2.42 13.36
N THR A 66 -0.93 1.20 13.58
CA THR A 66 -1.16 0.46 14.82
C THR A 66 -0.10 0.74 15.90
N PRO A 67 -0.38 0.45 17.19
CA PRO A 67 0.59 0.63 18.26
C PRO A 67 1.85 -0.23 18.10
N GLU A 68 2.97 0.24 18.64
CA GLU A 68 4.27 -0.39 18.45
C GLU A 68 4.49 -1.58 19.40
N LEU A 69 4.85 -2.74 18.85
CA LEU A 69 5.12 -3.96 19.64
C LEU A 69 6.28 -3.79 20.64
N LYS A 70 7.21 -2.87 20.36
CA LYS A 70 8.41 -2.61 21.17
C LYS A 70 8.26 -1.42 22.12
N SER A 71 7.04 -0.91 22.32
CA SER A 71 6.81 0.20 23.26
C SER A 71 7.25 -0.15 24.68
N ARG A 72 7.71 0.87 25.43
CA ARG A 72 7.99 0.74 26.87
C ARG A 72 6.70 0.71 27.69
N ASN A 73 5.59 1.21 27.15
CA ASN A 73 4.29 1.22 27.80
C ASN A 73 3.61 -0.16 27.70
N PRO A 74 3.31 -0.84 28.82
CA PRO A 74 2.68 -2.17 28.80
C PRO A 74 1.31 -2.19 28.11
N GLU A 75 0.48 -1.17 28.29
CA GLU A 75 -0.86 -1.10 27.69
C GLU A 75 -0.78 -0.89 26.16
N GLU A 76 0.20 -0.11 25.71
CA GLU A 76 0.46 0.08 24.29
C GLU A 76 0.89 -1.24 23.63
N ARG A 77 1.84 -1.97 24.25
CA ARG A 77 2.22 -3.31 23.76
C ARG A 77 1.07 -4.30 23.76
N LYS A 78 0.21 -4.25 24.78
CA LYS A 78 -0.99 -5.12 24.84
C LYS A 78 -1.91 -4.83 23.66
N SER A 79 -2.13 -3.55 23.37
CA SER A 79 -2.90 -3.12 22.19
C SER A 79 -2.23 -3.55 20.89
N ALA A 80 -0.91 -3.37 20.75
CA ALA A 80 -0.14 -3.83 19.59
C ALA A 80 -0.28 -5.33 19.32
N ASN A 81 -0.22 -6.16 20.38
CA ASN A 81 -0.41 -7.61 20.26
C ASN A 81 -1.83 -7.98 19.83
N LEU A 82 -2.84 -7.26 20.35
CA LEU A 82 -4.23 -7.47 19.94
C LEU A 82 -4.45 -7.15 18.46
N GLU A 83 -3.92 -6.03 17.97
CA GLU A 83 -4.03 -5.65 16.56
C GLU A 83 -3.28 -6.61 15.64
N LYS A 84 -2.08 -7.05 16.04
CA LYS A 84 -1.33 -8.10 15.34
C LYS A 84 -2.15 -9.39 15.24
N GLN A 85 -2.77 -9.82 16.33
CA GLN A 85 -3.61 -11.01 16.35
C GLN A 85 -4.81 -10.85 15.41
N ARG A 86 -5.51 -9.71 15.48
CA ARG A 86 -6.64 -9.40 14.58
C ARG A 86 -6.24 -9.48 13.11
N LEU A 87 -5.13 -8.85 12.73
CA LEU A 87 -4.64 -8.91 11.35
C LEU A 87 -4.27 -10.34 10.95
N SER A 88 -3.60 -11.08 11.84
CA SER A 88 -3.25 -12.49 11.64
C SER A 88 -4.49 -13.36 11.40
N ASP A 89 -5.54 -13.20 12.21
CA ASP A 89 -6.75 -14.00 12.08
C ASP A 89 -7.46 -13.71 10.75
N LEU A 90 -7.56 -12.43 10.35
CA LEU A 90 -8.18 -12.06 9.08
C LEU A 90 -7.42 -12.62 7.88
N LEU A 91 -6.08 -12.50 7.87
CA LEU A 91 -5.26 -12.94 6.74
C LEU A 91 -5.15 -14.47 6.64
N ASN A 92 -5.06 -15.19 7.76
CA ASN A 92 -4.95 -16.66 7.74
C ASN A 92 -6.28 -17.35 7.39
N ASN A 93 -7.41 -16.69 7.61
CA ASN A 93 -8.73 -17.23 7.23
C ASN A 93 -9.16 -16.82 5.81
N ALA A 94 -8.43 -15.93 5.14
CA ALA A 94 -8.72 -15.53 3.77
C ALA A 94 -8.31 -16.63 2.78
N ARG A 95 -9.16 -16.89 1.77
CA ARG A 95 -8.78 -17.80 0.67
C ARG A 95 -7.91 -17.11 -0.36
N VAL A 96 -8.17 -15.83 -0.60
CA VAL A 96 -7.42 -14.98 -1.52
C VAL A 96 -7.07 -13.66 -0.84
N ILE A 97 -5.80 -13.26 -0.95
CA ILE A 97 -5.33 -11.92 -0.54
C ILE A 97 -4.85 -11.20 -1.80
N GLU A 98 -5.41 -10.02 -2.05
CA GLU A 98 -5.10 -9.15 -3.18
C GLU A 98 -4.51 -7.82 -2.70
N LEU A 99 -3.50 -7.34 -3.41
CA LEU A 99 -2.90 -6.03 -3.20
C LEU A 99 -3.31 -5.12 -4.36
N ARG A 100 -3.89 -3.97 -4.03
CA ARG A 100 -4.34 -2.95 -4.99
C ARG A 100 -3.77 -1.59 -4.65
N ASN A 101 -3.78 -0.67 -5.62
CA ASN A 101 -3.24 0.69 -5.45
C ASN A 101 -1.84 0.66 -4.80
N ILE A 102 -0.96 -0.14 -5.41
CA ILE A 102 0.37 -0.46 -4.88
C ILE A 102 1.31 0.73 -5.08
N ASP A 103 2.04 1.06 -4.03
CA ASP A 103 3.17 1.98 -4.05
C ASP A 103 4.40 1.34 -3.41
N ARG A 104 5.58 1.89 -3.72
CA ARG A 104 6.80 1.57 -2.98
C ARG A 104 7.02 2.61 -1.91
N ASP A 105 7.28 2.14 -0.69
CA ASP A 105 7.66 3.03 0.39
C ASP A 105 9.19 3.21 0.48
N LYS A 106 9.62 4.16 1.32
CA LYS A 106 11.04 4.48 1.54
C LYS A 106 11.85 3.37 2.22
N TYR A 107 11.21 2.31 2.69
CA TYR A 107 11.82 1.19 3.41
C TYR A 107 11.81 -0.11 2.59
N PHE A 108 11.61 0.00 1.27
CA PHE A 108 11.53 -1.16 0.37
C PHE A 108 10.40 -2.12 0.74
N ARG A 109 9.31 -1.57 1.28
CA ARG A 109 8.02 -2.26 1.48
C ARG A 109 7.08 -1.87 0.36
N ILE A 110 6.09 -2.71 0.13
CA ILE A 110 4.92 -2.36 -0.65
C ILE A 110 3.91 -1.70 0.30
N ASP A 111 3.44 -0.50 -0.05
CA ASP A 111 2.30 0.15 0.59
C ASP A 111 1.08 -0.09 -0.31
N ALA A 112 0.01 -0.66 0.24
CA ALA A 112 -1.11 -1.13 -0.59
C ALA A 112 -2.45 -1.14 0.14
N ASP A 113 -3.51 -1.03 -0.64
CA ASP A 113 -4.84 -1.42 -0.21
C ASP A 113 -4.93 -2.94 -0.25
N VAL A 114 -5.29 -3.56 0.87
CA VAL A 114 -5.38 -5.01 0.99
C VAL A 114 -6.83 -5.44 0.92
N TYR A 115 -7.09 -6.44 0.07
CA TYR A 115 -8.39 -7.09 -0.07
C TYR A 115 -8.28 -8.55 0.34
N ILE A 116 -9.28 -9.06 1.03
CA ILE A 116 -9.42 -10.47 1.36
C ILE A 116 -10.74 -10.99 0.79
N ASP A 117 -10.68 -12.06 0.01
CA ASP A 117 -11.85 -12.69 -0.63
C ASP A 117 -12.74 -11.69 -1.40
N GLY A 118 -12.12 -10.70 -2.04
CA GLY A 118 -12.79 -9.65 -2.82
C GLY A 118 -13.25 -8.43 -2.01
N GLU A 119 -13.17 -8.48 -0.68
CA GLU A 119 -13.62 -7.41 0.22
C GLU A 119 -12.44 -6.60 0.79
N PRO A 120 -12.58 -5.28 0.98
CA PRO A 120 -11.52 -4.48 1.57
C PRO A 120 -11.25 -4.92 3.03
N LEU A 121 -9.96 -5.06 3.36
CA LEU A 121 -9.52 -5.47 4.70
C LEU A 121 -9.63 -4.33 5.72
N LEU A 122 -9.35 -3.08 5.30
CA LEU A 122 -9.23 -1.92 6.18
C LEU A 122 -10.48 -1.68 7.06
N PRO A 123 -11.74 -1.78 6.57
CA PRO A 123 -12.93 -1.65 7.40
C PRO A 123 -13.11 -2.75 8.46
N LYS A 124 -12.40 -3.89 8.31
CA LYS A 124 -12.47 -5.04 9.25
C LYS A 124 -11.47 -4.90 10.40
N LEU A 125 -10.56 -3.92 10.36
CA LEU A 125 -9.56 -3.66 11.39
C LEU A 125 -10.10 -2.72 12.48
N ASN A 126 -9.28 -2.42 13.49
CA ASN A 126 -9.66 -1.49 14.54
C ASN A 126 -9.67 -0.05 14.02
N GLN A 127 -10.86 0.53 13.96
CA GLN A 127 -11.09 1.84 13.39
C GLN A 127 -10.44 2.98 14.20
N GLN A 128 -10.07 2.74 15.47
CA GLN A 128 -9.32 3.69 16.29
C GLN A 128 -7.95 4.07 15.69
N TYR A 129 -7.36 3.17 14.91
CA TYR A 129 -6.01 3.34 14.37
C TYR A 129 -5.98 3.80 12.91
N LEU A 130 -7.13 4.13 12.33
CA LEU A 130 -7.16 4.68 10.98
C LEU A 130 -6.40 6.01 10.93
N THR A 131 -5.54 6.13 9.92
CA THR A 131 -4.97 7.42 9.56
C THR A 131 -5.99 8.12 8.67
N GLY A 132 -6.40 9.35 9.04
CA GLY A 132 -7.27 10.15 8.19
C GLY A 132 -6.73 10.17 6.76
N GLY A 133 -7.58 9.78 5.80
CA GLY A 133 -7.21 9.70 4.39
C GLY A 133 -6.59 11.01 3.95
N LYS A 134 -5.36 10.95 3.45
CA LYS A 134 -4.76 12.04 2.70
C LYS A 134 -5.09 11.85 1.23
#